data_AF-X0XNT7-F1
#
_entry.id   AF-X0XNT7-F1
#
_cell.length_a   1.000
_cell.length_b   1.000
_cell.length_c   1.000
_cell.angle_alpha   90.00
_cell.angle_beta   90.00
_cell.angle_gamma   90.00
#
_symmetry.space_group_name_H-M   'P 1'
#
loop_
_entity.id
_entity.type
_entity.pdbx_description
1 polymer ?
#
loop_
_entity_poly.entity_id
_entity_poly.type
_entity_poly.pdbx_seq_one_letter_code
_entity_poly.pdbx_strand_id
1 'polypeptide(L)'
;ANYYDIANIHSINTDSKRDDLYLIKFKKYLAEFGITDKPIWLTENQYGELASEPDDIEVFNQLIARSTVFALSQGLDKIFYIENWLFWGEMEGSEKTGKEPPKEQIQGEKDEKIKGPQLQEAGPNDPTQKTYLNLVAKVNSFDSIETLEEEYTESDVEHEGASSTIGQYKFMKGDSVVYVLWGKDDLPSEISGRVKVTDIYGEAREMDASDIELTRDVIFVENI
;
A
#
# COMPACT_ATOMS: atom_id res chain seq x y z
N ALA A 1 -10.57 -17.05 19.41
CA ALA A 1 -10.25 -15.65 19.77
C ALA A 1 -9.26 -15.48 20.95
N ASN A 2 -9.14 -16.43 21.90
CA ASN A 2 -8.36 -16.21 23.14
C ASN A 2 -6.84 -16.47 23.06
N TYR A 3 -6.33 -16.92 21.91
CA TYR A 3 -4.93 -17.36 21.77
C TYR A 3 -4.00 -16.32 21.15
N TYR A 4 -4.56 -15.23 20.63
CA TYR A 4 -3.80 -14.14 20.01
C TYR A 4 -4.51 -12.80 20.20
N ASP A 5 -3.73 -11.73 20.23
CA ASP A 5 -4.23 -10.36 20.38
C ASP A 5 -4.51 -9.71 19.03
N ILE A 6 -3.72 -10.07 18.01
CA ILE A 6 -3.72 -9.47 16.67
C ILE A 6 -3.76 -10.61 15.65
N ALA A 7 -4.67 -10.52 14.67
CA ALA A 7 -4.62 -11.38 13.50
C ALA A 7 -3.59 -10.80 12.52
N ASN A 8 -2.78 -11.65 11.89
CA ASN A 8 -1.83 -11.20 10.87
C ASN A 8 -2.00 -11.96 9.57
N ILE A 9 -1.69 -11.27 8.47
CA ILE A 9 -1.68 -11.79 7.11
C ILE A 9 -0.46 -11.29 6.36
N HIS A 10 -0.11 -12.01 5.31
CA HIS A 10 0.94 -11.64 4.37
C HIS A 10 0.27 -11.47 3.00
N SER A 11 0.65 -10.44 2.26
CA SER A 11 0.26 -10.23 0.87
C SER A 11 1.50 -10.34 0.00
N ILE A 12 1.66 -11.51 -0.62
CA ILE A 12 2.82 -11.84 -1.44
C ILE A 12 2.43 -11.74 -2.91
N ASN A 13 3.32 -11.16 -3.72
CA ASN A 13 3.13 -10.97 -5.15
C ASN A 13 1.83 -10.22 -5.49
N THR A 14 1.58 -9.12 -4.78
CA THR A 14 0.39 -8.28 -4.96
C THR A 14 0.42 -7.59 -6.33
N ASP A 15 -0.71 -7.64 -7.05
CA ASP A 15 -0.92 -7.00 -8.35
C ASP A 15 -2.24 -6.18 -8.39
N SER A 16 -2.59 -5.65 -9.55
CA SER A 16 -3.76 -4.79 -9.74
C SER A 16 -5.12 -5.48 -9.58
N LYS A 17 -5.15 -6.80 -9.39
CA LYS A 17 -6.38 -7.57 -9.21
C LYS A 17 -6.81 -7.70 -7.76
N ARG A 18 -6.08 -7.06 -6.84
CA ARG A 18 -6.21 -7.26 -5.39
C ARG A 18 -5.74 -6.05 -4.58
N ASP A 19 -6.44 -4.94 -4.78
CA ASP A 19 -6.24 -3.72 -3.98
C ASP A 19 -6.50 -3.98 -2.48
N ASP A 20 -7.27 -5.01 -2.10
CA ASP A 20 -7.59 -5.34 -0.70
C ASP A 20 -6.47 -6.04 0.07
N LEU A 21 -5.35 -6.42 -0.57
CA LEU A 21 -4.22 -7.08 0.11
C LEU A 21 -4.62 -8.35 0.90
N TYR A 22 -5.53 -9.17 0.35
CA TYR A 22 -6.19 -10.34 0.98
C TYR A 22 -7.15 -10.03 2.13
N LEU A 23 -7.30 -8.78 2.53
CA LEU A 23 -8.02 -8.41 3.75
C LEU A 23 -9.48 -8.84 3.73
N ILE A 24 -10.21 -8.63 2.64
CA ILE A 24 -11.66 -8.86 2.62
C ILE A 24 -11.97 -10.35 2.78
N LYS A 25 -11.27 -11.21 2.02
CA LYS A 25 -11.40 -12.67 2.15
C LYS A 25 -10.94 -13.14 3.53
N PHE A 26 -9.87 -12.57 4.07
CA PHE A 26 -9.38 -12.93 5.40
C PHE A 26 -10.37 -12.54 6.52
N LYS A 27 -10.99 -11.36 6.44
CA LYS A 27 -12.05 -10.94 7.37
C LYS A 27 -13.25 -11.88 7.31
N LYS A 28 -13.68 -12.30 6.11
CA LYS A 28 -14.76 -13.29 5.94
C LYS A 28 -14.41 -14.61 6.62
N TYR A 29 -13.19 -15.12 6.39
CA TYR A 29 -12.69 -16.32 7.05
C TYR A 29 -12.69 -16.19 8.59
N LEU A 30 -12.17 -15.10 9.14
CA LEU A 30 -12.16 -14.88 10.60
C LEU A 30 -13.59 -14.83 11.19
N ALA A 31 -14.53 -14.20 10.47
CA ALA A 31 -15.92 -14.08 10.90
C ALA A 31 -16.62 -15.45 10.99
N GLU A 32 -16.28 -16.42 10.13
CA GLU A 32 -16.79 -17.80 10.21
C GLU A 32 -16.46 -18.49 11.54
N PHE A 33 -15.38 -18.07 12.20
CA PHE A 33 -14.96 -18.55 13.52
C PHE A 33 -15.36 -17.61 14.67
N GLY A 34 -16.23 -16.64 14.41
CA GLY A 34 -16.73 -15.67 15.40
C GLY A 34 -15.67 -14.64 15.83
N ILE A 35 -14.72 -14.32 14.94
CA ILE A 35 -13.65 -13.36 15.19
C ILE A 35 -13.89 -12.12 14.33
N THR A 36 -14.53 -11.10 14.90
CA THR A 36 -14.91 -9.87 14.18
C THR A 36 -14.19 -8.61 14.66
N ASP A 37 -13.67 -8.63 15.88
CA ASP A 37 -13.23 -7.41 16.59
C ASP A 37 -11.72 -7.41 16.90
N LYS A 38 -10.95 -8.32 16.29
CA LYS A 38 -9.50 -8.38 16.47
C LYS A 38 -8.82 -7.46 15.47
N PRO A 39 -7.82 -6.65 15.89
CA PRO A 39 -7.03 -5.87 14.94
C PRO A 39 -6.31 -6.79 13.95
N ILE A 40 -6.12 -6.30 12.72
CA ILE A 40 -5.51 -7.04 11.63
C ILE A 40 -4.26 -6.30 11.15
N TRP A 41 -3.11 -6.98 11.18
CA TRP A 41 -1.84 -6.45 10.69
C TRP A 41 -1.41 -7.19 9.43
N LEU A 42 -1.04 -6.45 8.39
CA LEU A 42 -0.38 -7.00 7.21
C LEU A 42 1.13 -6.97 7.47
N THR A 43 1.65 -8.06 8.02
CA THR A 43 3.05 -8.14 8.50
C THR A 43 4.08 -8.31 7.40
N GLU A 44 3.64 -8.60 6.19
CA GLU A 44 4.47 -8.65 4.99
C GLU A 44 3.65 -8.21 3.79
N ASN A 45 3.97 -7.05 3.23
CA ASN A 45 3.37 -6.55 1.99
C ASN A 45 4.43 -6.48 0.88
N GLN A 46 4.29 -7.37 -0.09
CA GLN A 46 5.12 -7.48 -1.28
C GLN A 46 4.26 -7.21 -2.52
N TYR A 47 4.74 -6.32 -3.38
CA TYR A 47 4.17 -6.10 -4.71
C TYR A 47 5.09 -6.71 -5.77
N GLY A 48 4.49 -7.44 -6.70
CA GLY A 48 5.23 -8.14 -7.75
C GLY A 48 6.29 -9.12 -7.23
N GLU A 49 7.23 -9.45 -8.11
CA GLU A 49 8.36 -10.32 -7.80
C GLU A 49 9.43 -9.59 -6.96
N LEU A 50 10.18 -10.34 -6.16
CA LEU A 50 11.21 -9.78 -5.27
C LEU A 50 12.36 -9.09 -6.03
N ALA A 51 12.80 -9.71 -7.13
CA ALA A 51 14.03 -9.35 -7.81
C ALA A 51 13.82 -8.51 -9.09
N SER A 52 12.57 -8.42 -9.57
CA SER A 52 12.25 -7.84 -10.86
C SER A 52 11.54 -6.52 -10.70
N GLU A 53 12.07 -5.50 -11.36
CA GLU A 53 11.37 -4.22 -11.52
C GLU A 53 10.07 -4.46 -12.32
N PRO A 54 8.95 -3.81 -11.94
CA PRO A 54 7.70 -3.90 -12.68
C PRO A 54 7.85 -3.27 -14.07
N ASP A 55 7.18 -3.85 -15.06
CA ASP A 55 7.19 -3.34 -16.44
C ASP A 55 6.64 -1.91 -16.56
N ASP A 56 5.71 -1.53 -15.67
CA ASP A 56 5.08 -0.22 -15.61
C ASP A 56 5.13 0.34 -14.18
N ILE A 57 6.13 1.21 -13.95
CA ILE A 57 6.39 1.81 -12.63
C ILE A 57 5.26 2.74 -12.19
N GLU A 58 4.55 3.38 -13.13
CA GLU A 58 3.49 4.32 -12.81
C GLU A 58 2.25 3.58 -12.31
N VAL A 59 1.84 2.52 -13.03
CA VAL A 59 0.76 1.63 -12.60
C VAL A 59 1.10 0.97 -11.26
N PHE A 60 2.35 0.57 -11.07
CA PHE A 60 2.83 -0.01 -9.82
C PHE A 60 2.72 0.98 -8.64
N ASN A 61 3.13 2.23 -8.83
CA ASN A 61 3.05 3.25 -7.79
C ASN A 61 1.60 3.61 -7.43
N GLN A 62 0.72 3.68 -8.45
CA GLN A 62 -0.72 3.84 -8.21
C GLN A 62 -1.32 2.64 -7.46
N LEU A 63 -0.86 1.41 -7.74
CA LEU A 63 -1.27 0.22 -6.99
C LEU A 63 -0.85 0.33 -5.53
N ILE A 64 0.40 0.70 -5.22
CA ILE A 64 0.85 0.90 -3.84
C ILE A 64 -0.05 1.91 -3.12
N ALA A 65 -0.27 3.09 -3.71
CA ALA A 65 -1.07 4.12 -3.08
C ALA A 65 -2.53 3.68 -2.85
N ARG A 66 -3.17 3.16 -3.90
CA ARG A 66 -4.59 2.77 -3.85
C ARG A 66 -4.84 1.62 -2.90
N SER A 67 -4.06 0.54 -3.00
CA SER A 67 -4.25 -0.65 -2.17
C SER A 67 -3.96 -0.39 -0.69
N THR A 68 -2.99 0.47 -0.38
CA THR A 68 -2.71 0.92 0.99
C THR A 68 -3.91 1.63 1.59
N VAL A 69 -4.41 2.64 0.89
CA VAL A 69 -5.52 3.46 1.36
C VAL A 69 -6.79 2.63 1.49
N PHE A 70 -7.07 1.80 0.48
CA PHE A 70 -8.22 0.90 0.48
C PHE A 70 -8.14 -0.16 1.58
N ALA A 71 -7.00 -0.82 1.79
CA ALA A 71 -6.88 -1.79 2.87
C ALA A 71 -7.04 -1.14 4.26
N LEU A 72 -6.48 0.06 4.46
CA LEU A 72 -6.67 0.83 5.70
C LEU A 72 -8.15 1.20 5.91
N SER A 73 -8.85 1.70 4.87
CA SER A 73 -10.27 2.04 4.97
C SER A 73 -11.15 0.83 5.24
N GLN A 74 -10.73 -0.35 4.77
CA GLN A 74 -11.38 -1.63 5.05
C GLN A 74 -11.05 -2.22 6.43
N GLY A 75 -10.33 -1.48 7.28
CA GLY A 75 -10.11 -1.82 8.69
C GLY A 75 -8.81 -2.59 8.97
N LEU A 76 -7.81 -2.48 8.10
CA LEU A 76 -6.45 -2.89 8.42
C LEU A 76 -5.80 -1.87 9.36
N ASP A 77 -5.15 -2.34 10.44
CA ASP A 77 -4.54 -1.44 11.42
C ASP A 77 -3.11 -1.04 11.05
N LYS A 78 -2.33 -1.96 10.46
CA LYS A 78 -0.92 -1.76 10.13
C LYS A 78 -0.50 -2.51 8.87
N ILE A 79 0.40 -1.90 8.11
CA ILE A 79 1.04 -2.47 6.93
C ILE A 79 2.55 -2.41 7.11
N PHE A 80 3.23 -3.53 6.90
CA PHE A 80 4.68 -3.65 6.92
C PHE A 80 5.16 -4.03 5.52
N TYR A 81 5.89 -3.13 4.87
CA TYR A 81 6.43 -3.35 3.53
C TYR A 81 7.74 -4.13 3.60
N ILE A 82 7.96 -5.00 2.62
CA ILE A 82 9.29 -5.61 2.44
C ILE A 82 10.23 -4.77 1.57
N GLU A 83 9.75 -3.60 1.12
CA GLU A 83 10.52 -2.55 0.43
C GLU A 83 11.37 -3.10 -0.73
N ASN A 84 10.84 -4.07 -1.50
CA ASN A 84 11.59 -4.78 -2.55
C ASN A 84 12.12 -3.84 -3.65
N TRP A 85 11.45 -2.70 -3.86
CA TRP A 85 11.90 -1.64 -4.77
C TRP A 85 13.23 -1.00 -4.38
N LEU A 86 13.67 -1.13 -3.13
CA LEU A 86 15.02 -0.70 -2.72
C LEU A 86 16.13 -1.59 -3.28
N PHE A 87 15.79 -2.75 -3.85
CA PHE A 87 16.77 -3.77 -4.27
C PHE A 87 16.63 -4.19 -5.74
N TRP A 88 15.70 -3.59 -6.50
CA TRP A 88 15.59 -3.85 -7.93
C TRP A 88 16.87 -3.42 -8.64
N GLY A 89 17.35 -4.26 -9.57
CA GLY A 89 18.64 -4.06 -10.26
C GLY A 89 19.87 -4.61 -9.52
N GLU A 90 19.81 -4.88 -8.21
CA GLU A 90 20.90 -5.58 -7.50
C GLU A 90 20.77 -7.12 -7.57
N MET A 91 19.53 -7.63 -7.64
CA MET A 91 19.25 -9.07 -7.70
C MET A 91 19.40 -9.69 -9.09
N GLU A 92 19.58 -8.90 -10.16
CA GLU A 92 19.85 -9.43 -11.53
C GLU A 92 21.13 -10.28 -11.61
N GLY A 93 21.98 -10.25 -10.58
CA GLY A 93 23.19 -11.06 -10.46
C GLY A 93 23.02 -12.45 -9.80
N SER A 94 21.93 -12.73 -9.08
CA SER A 94 21.77 -14.03 -8.40
C SER A 94 21.27 -15.13 -9.35
N GLU A 95 20.43 -14.79 -10.32
CA GLU A 95 19.96 -15.77 -11.31
C GLU A 95 21.03 -16.16 -12.34
N LYS A 96 21.90 -15.21 -12.73
CA LYS A 96 22.99 -15.48 -13.69
C LYS A 96 24.17 -16.25 -13.12
N THR A 97 24.27 -16.41 -11.80
CA THR A 97 25.39 -17.12 -11.15
C THR A 97 25.06 -18.53 -10.69
N GLY A 98 23.80 -18.97 -10.79
CA GLY A 98 23.38 -20.30 -10.32
C GLY A 98 23.67 -20.55 -8.84
N LYS A 99 23.83 -19.48 -8.06
CA LYS A 99 24.05 -19.60 -6.62
C LYS A 99 22.68 -19.72 -5.97
N GLU A 100 22.42 -20.90 -5.42
CA GLU A 100 21.26 -21.14 -4.56
C GLU A 100 21.17 -20.02 -3.50
N PRO A 101 19.95 -19.60 -3.09
CA PRO A 101 19.80 -18.80 -1.89
C PRO A 101 20.54 -19.50 -0.74
N PRO A 102 21.17 -18.77 0.20
CA PRO A 102 21.93 -19.40 1.27
C PRO A 102 21.00 -20.37 2.01
N LYS A 103 21.20 -21.66 1.80
CA LYS A 103 20.60 -22.68 2.65
C LYS A 103 21.06 -22.33 4.06
N GLU A 104 20.14 -22.25 5.01
CA GLU A 104 20.48 -22.22 6.43
C GLU A 104 21.39 -23.43 6.71
N GLN A 105 22.70 -23.20 6.70
CA GLN A 105 23.67 -24.19 7.07
C GLN A 105 23.65 -24.24 8.59
N ILE A 106 22.82 -25.14 9.10
CA ILE A 106 22.98 -25.62 10.47
C ILE A 106 24.38 -26.24 10.53
N GLN A 107 25.16 -25.73 11.49
CA GLN A 107 26.41 -26.26 12.03
C GLN A 107 27.72 -25.90 11.33
N GLY A 108 28.26 -24.75 11.75
CA GLY A 108 29.56 -24.73 12.43
C GLY A 108 30.78 -24.82 11.54
N GLU A 109 31.03 -23.82 10.70
CA GLU A 109 32.36 -23.55 10.16
C GLU A 109 32.59 -22.04 10.00
N LYS A 110 33.80 -21.62 10.39
CA LYS A 110 34.33 -20.28 10.65
C LYS A 110 33.77 -19.12 9.82
N ASP A 111 33.42 -18.05 10.56
CA ASP A 111 33.01 -16.72 10.13
C ASP A 111 33.93 -16.08 9.06
N GLU A 112 33.72 -16.40 7.78
CA GLU A 112 33.86 -15.37 6.75
C GLU A 112 32.54 -14.62 6.72
N LYS A 113 32.55 -13.37 7.20
CA LYS A 113 31.44 -12.44 7.01
C LYS A 113 31.14 -12.35 5.51
N ILE A 114 30.17 -13.13 5.04
CA ILE A 114 29.47 -12.85 3.79
C ILE A 114 28.89 -11.46 4.00
N LYS A 115 29.55 -10.45 3.42
CA LYS A 115 28.96 -9.12 3.34
C LYS A 115 27.67 -9.33 2.55
N GLY A 116 26.53 -9.12 3.21
CA GLY A 116 25.26 -9.01 2.50
C GLY A 116 25.38 -8.02 1.34
N PRO A 117 24.50 -8.11 0.35
CA PRO A 117 24.48 -7.14 -0.76
C PRO A 117 24.62 -5.73 -0.21
N GLN A 118 25.56 -4.98 -0.79
CA GLN A 118 25.85 -3.62 -0.35
C GLN A 118 24.71 -2.74 -0.84
N LEU A 119 23.82 -2.41 0.10
CA LEU A 119 22.68 -1.50 -0.06
C LEU A 119 23.06 -0.27 -0.91
N GLN A 120 22.60 -0.22 -2.14
CA GLN A 120 22.42 1.05 -2.82
C GLN A 120 21.00 1.51 -2.53
N GLU A 121 20.84 2.31 -1.47
CA GLU A 121 19.56 2.93 -1.13
C GLU A 121 18.96 3.56 -2.38
N ALA A 122 17.70 3.25 -2.68
CA ALA A 122 16.96 3.96 -3.72
C ALA A 122 17.13 5.46 -3.47
N GLY A 123 17.70 6.15 -4.46
CA GLY A 123 18.00 7.57 -4.30
C GLY A 123 16.73 8.35 -3.97
N PRO A 124 16.82 9.54 -3.35
CA PRO A 124 15.67 10.37 -3.00
C PRO A 124 14.76 10.77 -4.19
N ASN A 125 15.15 10.41 -5.42
CA ASN A 125 14.41 10.64 -6.64
C ASN A 125 13.70 9.40 -7.20
N ASP A 126 13.82 8.23 -6.56
CA ASP A 126 13.10 7.03 -6.97
C ASP A 126 11.58 7.26 -6.81
N PRO A 127 10.78 7.03 -7.88
CA PRO A 127 9.34 7.34 -7.86
C PRO A 127 8.57 6.45 -6.89
N THR A 128 9.00 5.21 -6.69
CA THR A 128 8.39 4.28 -5.72
C THR A 128 8.67 4.72 -4.29
N GLN A 129 9.92 5.10 -4.01
CA GLN A 129 10.30 5.64 -2.71
C GLN A 129 9.57 6.94 -2.40
N LYS A 130 9.40 7.83 -3.39
CA LYS A 130 8.58 9.05 -3.25
C LYS A 130 7.14 8.72 -2.90
N THR A 131 6.56 7.74 -3.60
CA THR A 131 5.18 7.26 -3.34
C THR A 131 5.03 6.76 -1.91
N TYR A 132 5.94 5.90 -1.45
CA TYR A 132 5.95 5.40 -0.08
C TYR A 132 6.10 6.54 0.96
N LEU A 133 7.08 7.43 0.78
CA LEU A 133 7.30 8.53 1.72
C LEU A 133 6.11 9.49 1.79
N ASN A 134 5.44 9.75 0.67
CA ASN A 134 4.24 10.57 0.63
C ASN A 134 3.06 9.88 1.34
N LEU A 135 2.84 8.58 1.12
CA LEU A 135 1.86 7.81 1.90
C LEU A 135 2.17 7.87 3.40
N VAL A 136 3.43 7.73 3.80
CA VAL A 136 3.84 7.84 5.19
C VAL A 136 3.51 9.22 5.76
N ALA A 137 3.77 10.29 4.99
CA ALA A 137 3.46 11.65 5.39
C ALA A 137 1.95 11.92 5.52
N LYS A 138 1.13 11.32 4.66
CA LYS A 138 -0.31 11.60 4.54
C LYS A 138 -1.21 10.72 5.40
N VAL A 139 -0.91 9.42 5.50
CA VAL A 139 -1.86 8.42 6.05
C VAL A 139 -1.28 7.45 7.07
N ASN A 140 -0.01 7.58 7.48
CA ASN A 140 0.58 6.70 8.52
C ASN A 140 0.07 6.96 9.94
N SER A 141 -0.57 8.10 10.17
CA SER A 141 -1.07 8.46 11.49
C SER A 141 -2.41 9.15 11.35
N PHE A 142 -3.44 8.50 11.86
CA PHE A 142 -4.82 8.95 11.91
C PHE A 142 -5.46 8.40 13.18
N ASP A 143 -6.48 9.10 13.67
CA ASP A 143 -7.36 8.66 14.76
C ASP A 143 -8.53 7.83 14.22
N SER A 144 -9.01 8.18 13.02
CA SER A 144 -10.11 7.49 12.34
C SER A 144 -10.10 7.73 10.84
N ILE A 145 -10.74 6.82 10.11
CA ILE A 145 -11.03 6.92 8.67
C ILE A 145 -12.55 6.91 8.51
N GLU A 146 -13.08 7.86 7.74
CA GLU A 146 -14.47 7.88 7.29
C GLU A 146 -14.51 7.60 5.78
N THR A 147 -15.38 6.66 5.39
CA THR A 147 -15.66 6.39 3.97
C THR A 147 -16.78 7.31 3.50
N LEU A 148 -16.47 8.20 2.55
CA LEU A 148 -17.42 9.13 1.96
C LEU A 148 -18.15 8.48 0.79
N GLU A 149 -17.38 7.81 -0.07
CA GLU A 149 -17.87 7.06 -1.22
C GLU A 149 -16.88 5.96 -1.59
N GLU A 150 -17.40 4.79 -1.97
CA GLU A 150 -16.59 3.62 -2.29
C GLU A 150 -17.33 2.72 -3.27
N GLU A 151 -16.63 2.29 -4.31
CA GLU A 151 -17.06 1.23 -5.21
C GLU A 151 -15.87 0.30 -5.46
N TYR A 152 -16.11 -1.01 -5.32
CA TYR A 152 -15.14 -2.04 -5.63
C TYR A 152 -15.85 -3.32 -6.11
N THR A 153 -15.12 -4.13 -6.87
CA THR A 153 -15.58 -5.45 -7.32
C THR A 153 -14.74 -6.53 -6.68
N GLU A 154 -15.37 -7.51 -6.04
CA GLU A 154 -14.71 -8.72 -5.57
C GLU A 154 -14.66 -9.78 -6.67
N SER A 155 -13.50 -10.41 -6.87
CA SER A 155 -13.36 -11.54 -7.79
C SER A 155 -13.71 -12.86 -7.10
N ASP A 156 -14.52 -13.69 -7.78
CA ASP A 156 -14.79 -15.07 -7.40
C ASP A 156 -13.58 -16.00 -7.59
N VAL A 157 -12.56 -15.54 -8.30
CA VAL A 157 -11.31 -16.28 -8.49
C VAL A 157 -10.52 -16.28 -7.18
N GLU A 158 -10.18 -17.48 -6.68
CA GLU A 158 -9.60 -17.66 -5.34
C GLU A 158 -8.37 -16.79 -5.07
N HIS A 159 -7.47 -16.66 -6.06
CA HIS A 159 -6.21 -15.92 -5.95
C HIS A 159 -6.32 -14.42 -6.27
N GLU A 160 -7.46 -13.97 -6.79
CA GLU A 160 -7.72 -12.54 -7.01
C GLU A 160 -8.40 -11.93 -5.78
N GLY A 161 -8.47 -10.61 -5.69
CA GLY A 161 -8.99 -9.90 -4.53
C GLY A 161 -10.17 -9.01 -4.87
N ALA A 162 -10.25 -7.88 -4.18
CA ALA A 162 -11.11 -6.78 -4.58
C ALA A 162 -10.30 -5.70 -5.30
N SER A 163 -10.88 -5.10 -6.32
CA SER A 163 -10.31 -3.95 -7.03
C SER A 163 -11.24 -2.74 -6.85
N SER A 164 -10.70 -1.63 -6.37
CA SER A 164 -11.46 -0.40 -6.16
C SER A 164 -11.58 0.39 -7.47
N THR A 165 -12.79 0.85 -7.78
CA THR A 165 -13.10 1.72 -8.92
C THR A 165 -13.32 3.16 -8.48
N ILE A 166 -13.92 3.36 -7.31
CA ILE A 166 -14.12 4.65 -6.67
C ILE A 166 -13.66 4.54 -5.22
N GLY A 167 -12.93 5.53 -4.75
CA GLY A 167 -12.51 5.60 -3.36
C GLY A 167 -12.37 7.04 -2.93
N GLN A 168 -13.21 7.42 -1.96
CA GLN A 168 -13.20 8.73 -1.33
C GLN A 168 -13.20 8.54 0.17
N TYR A 169 -12.05 8.79 0.80
CA TYR A 169 -11.85 8.57 2.23
C TYR A 169 -11.34 9.82 2.90
N LYS A 170 -11.74 10.00 4.15
CA LYS A 170 -11.36 11.10 5.01
C LYS A 170 -10.55 10.58 6.18
N PHE A 171 -9.26 10.85 6.14
CA PHE A 171 -8.32 10.53 7.22
C PHE A 171 -8.28 11.69 8.20
N MET A 172 -8.56 11.43 9.47
CA MET A 172 -8.63 12.45 10.51
C MET A 172 -7.54 12.22 11.56
N LYS A 173 -6.83 13.29 11.95
CA LYS A 173 -5.87 13.30 13.06
C LYS A 173 -5.98 14.60 13.84
N GLY A 174 -6.59 14.56 15.02
CA GLY A 174 -7.02 15.77 15.73
C GLY A 174 -7.87 16.65 14.81
N ASP A 175 -7.47 17.91 14.64
CA ASP A 175 -8.15 18.86 13.76
C ASP A 175 -7.67 18.79 12.29
N SER A 176 -6.68 17.95 11.99
CA SER A 176 -6.13 17.79 10.63
C SER A 176 -6.92 16.75 9.85
N VAL A 177 -7.25 17.08 8.60
CA VAL A 177 -7.98 16.21 7.68
C VAL A 177 -7.21 16.09 6.37
N VAL A 178 -7.05 14.86 5.90
CA VAL A 178 -6.56 14.53 4.56
C VAL A 178 -7.64 13.72 3.85
N TYR A 179 -8.11 14.23 2.73
CA TYR A 179 -8.98 13.47 1.82
C TYR A 179 -8.11 12.69 0.84
N VAL A 180 -8.45 11.44 0.59
CA VAL A 180 -7.78 10.59 -0.40
C VAL A 180 -8.81 10.11 -1.40
N LEU A 181 -8.61 10.48 -2.67
CA LEU A 181 -9.65 10.42 -3.70
C LEU A 181 -9.14 9.75 -4.97
N TRP A 182 -9.98 8.91 -5.59
CA TRP A 182 -9.86 8.43 -6.97
C TRP A 182 -11.24 7.95 -7.48
N GLY A 183 -11.35 7.76 -8.78
CA GLY A 183 -12.55 7.27 -9.46
C GLY A 183 -13.11 8.30 -10.44
N LYS A 184 -14.26 7.98 -11.03
CA LYS A 184 -15.01 8.89 -11.91
C LYS A 184 -16.29 9.33 -11.22
N ASP A 185 -16.13 10.10 -10.15
CA ASP A 185 -17.24 10.64 -9.37
C ASP A 185 -17.08 12.13 -9.10
N ASP A 186 -18.13 12.74 -8.57
CA ASP A 186 -18.11 14.10 -8.06
C ASP A 186 -17.26 14.18 -6.78
N LEU A 187 -16.66 15.34 -6.54
CA LEU A 187 -15.98 15.58 -5.27
C LEU A 187 -16.97 15.56 -4.09
N PRO A 188 -16.54 15.07 -2.91
CA PRO A 188 -17.32 15.23 -1.70
C PRO A 188 -17.69 16.70 -1.47
N SER A 189 -18.96 16.97 -1.17
CA SER A 189 -19.46 18.35 -0.99
C SER A 189 -18.74 19.17 0.09
N GLU A 190 -18.03 18.51 1.00
CA GLU A 190 -17.20 19.15 2.03
C GLU A 190 -15.83 19.64 1.54
N ILE A 191 -15.40 19.22 0.34
CA ILE A 191 -14.21 19.72 -0.34
C ILE A 191 -14.65 20.88 -1.23
N SER A 192 -14.39 22.12 -0.79
CA SER A 192 -14.81 23.33 -1.49
C SER A 192 -13.83 24.48 -1.30
N GLY A 193 -13.86 25.45 -2.22
CA GLY A 193 -12.98 26.62 -2.18
C GLY A 193 -11.53 26.27 -2.51
N ARG A 194 -10.58 26.98 -1.89
CA ARG A 194 -9.15 26.79 -2.18
C ARG A 194 -8.62 25.59 -1.41
N VAL A 195 -7.99 24.66 -2.12
CA VAL A 195 -7.45 23.42 -1.56
C VAL A 195 -6.04 23.16 -2.07
N LYS A 196 -5.28 22.37 -1.32
CA LYS A 196 -3.99 21.82 -1.71
C LYS A 196 -4.21 20.40 -2.22
N VAL A 197 -3.85 20.16 -3.48
CA VAL A 197 -3.87 18.84 -4.11
C VAL A 197 -2.44 18.34 -4.23
N THR A 198 -2.16 17.14 -3.72
CA THR A 198 -0.86 16.47 -3.83
C THR A 198 -1.05 15.16 -4.58
N ASP A 199 -0.23 14.89 -5.60
CA ASP A 199 -0.23 13.59 -6.28
C ASP A 199 0.44 12.50 -5.42
N ILE A 200 0.54 11.26 -5.94
CA ILE A 200 1.20 10.17 -5.22
C ILE A 200 2.70 10.40 -5.01
N TYR A 201 3.36 11.18 -5.86
CA TYR A 201 4.79 11.46 -5.81
C TYR A 201 5.16 12.59 -4.86
N GLY A 202 4.17 13.28 -4.29
CA GLY A 202 4.36 14.38 -3.35
C GLY A 202 4.38 15.76 -4.01
N GLU A 203 4.12 15.85 -5.31
CA GLU A 203 4.06 17.13 -6.02
C GLU A 203 2.72 17.81 -5.71
N ALA A 204 2.79 19.00 -5.10
CA ALA A 204 1.64 19.72 -4.59
C ALA A 204 1.34 20.98 -5.40
N ARG A 205 0.04 21.25 -5.59
CA ARG A 205 -0.46 22.50 -6.17
C ARG A 205 -1.67 22.99 -5.39
N GLU A 206 -1.83 24.31 -5.31
CA GLU A 206 -3.06 24.91 -4.81
C GLU A 206 -4.00 25.21 -5.98
N MET A 207 -5.25 24.82 -5.85
CA MET A 207 -6.28 25.06 -6.86
C MET A 207 -7.65 25.27 -6.23
N ASP A 208 -8.63 25.76 -7.00
CA ASP A 208 -10.01 25.71 -6.55
C ASP A 208 -10.50 24.26 -6.62
N ALA A 209 -11.29 23.82 -5.64
CA ALA A 209 -11.88 22.50 -5.63
C ALA A 209 -12.72 22.24 -6.89
N SER A 210 -13.37 23.28 -7.45
CA SER A 210 -14.14 23.13 -8.70
C SER A 210 -13.29 22.78 -9.92
N ASP A 211 -11.97 22.97 -9.85
CA ASP A 211 -11.03 22.67 -10.93
C ASP A 211 -10.44 21.24 -10.84
N ILE A 212 -10.82 20.47 -9.81
CA ILE A 212 -10.35 19.09 -9.64
C ILE A 212 -11.18 18.15 -10.50
N GLU A 213 -10.50 17.39 -11.36
CA GLU A 213 -11.09 16.28 -12.09
C GLU A 213 -10.57 14.97 -11.49
N LEU A 214 -11.47 14.14 -10.96
CA LEU A 214 -11.09 12.82 -10.45
C LEU A 214 -10.80 11.85 -11.61
N THR A 215 -9.71 11.11 -11.47
CA THR A 215 -9.30 10.05 -12.39
C THR A 215 -9.05 8.76 -11.61
N ARG A 216 -8.51 7.71 -12.26
CA ARG A 216 -8.08 6.50 -11.53
C ARG A 216 -6.83 6.72 -10.67
N ASP A 217 -6.18 7.86 -10.82
CA ASP A 217 -4.97 8.20 -10.07
C ASP A 217 -5.35 8.70 -8.69
N VAL A 218 -4.64 8.21 -7.68
CA VAL A 218 -4.84 8.63 -6.29
C VAL A 218 -4.33 10.06 -6.12
N ILE A 219 -5.15 10.91 -5.52
CA ILE A 219 -4.75 12.25 -5.08
C ILE A 219 -5.05 12.45 -3.59
N PHE A 220 -4.25 13.29 -2.95
CA PHE A 220 -4.46 13.76 -1.59
C PHE A 220 -4.96 15.21 -1.63
N VAL A 221 -6.03 15.51 -0.92
CA VAL A 221 -6.61 16.86 -0.86
C VAL A 221 -6.67 17.34 0.59
N GLU A 222 -6.19 18.56 0.83
CA GLU A 222 -6.19 19.23 2.14
C GLU A 222 -6.80 20.63 1.98
N ASN A 223 -7.64 21.04 2.93
CA ASN A 223 -8.14 22.42 2.97
C ASN A 223 -7.03 23.39 3.42
N ILE A 224 -7.04 24.61 2.89
CA ILE A 224 -6.07 25.69 3.20
C ILE A 224 -6.73 26.81 4.00
#